data_AF-A0A832YTQ2-F1
#
_entry.id   AF-A0A832YTQ2-F1
#
_cell.length_a   1.000
_cell.length_b   1.000
_cell.length_c   1.000
_cell.angle_alpha   90.00
_cell.angle_beta   90.00
_cell.angle_gamma   90.00
#
_symmetry.space_group_name_H-M   'P 1'
#
loop_
_entity.id
_entity.type
_entity.pdbx_description
1 polymer ?
#
loop_
_entity_poly.entity_id
_entity_poly.type
_entity_poly.pdbx_seq_one_letter_code
_entity_poly.pdbx_strand_id
1 'polypeptide(L)'
;CDVELETGSGVVPFYYSPKGPVYSVQWAIGLDIFLNTDPNKVILATDNPNGGPFTRFSRIIAWLMSKKYRDYWLNERVHKWAKARSSVGDCDREYTMYEIAKITRANQAKVLGLSLERGHLGVGAIADIAVYDINPEEKDANIIERAFRYAKYTFKNGEIVVKDGSVVKEIFGDTIHVNVKINEELEKELMKDLKERFRRDYTVQMENYPVSDELARSWRSIDIDATDIN
;
A
#
# COMPACT_ATOMS: atom_id res chain seq x y z
N CYS A 1 -9.78 17.17 -14.43
CA CYS A 1 -8.59 17.94 -14.81
C CYS A 1 -7.82 17.07 -15.77
N ASP A 2 -7.50 17.58 -16.94
CA ASP A 2 -6.80 16.84 -17.97
C ASP A 2 -5.38 17.39 -18.06
N VAL A 3 -4.39 16.50 -18.11
CA VAL A 3 -2.97 16.82 -18.22
C VAL A 3 -2.54 16.46 -19.63
N GLU A 4 -1.99 17.44 -20.34
CA GLU A 4 -1.64 17.29 -21.75
C GLU A 4 -0.81 16.03 -22.00
N LEU A 5 -1.22 15.23 -22.99
CA LEU A 5 -0.50 14.07 -23.54
C LEU A 5 -0.17 12.93 -22.56
N GLU A 6 -0.50 13.06 -21.29
CA GLU A 6 -0.09 12.13 -20.23
C GLU A 6 -1.28 11.44 -19.56
N THR A 7 -2.19 12.22 -18.96
CA THR A 7 -3.18 11.65 -18.03
C THR A 7 -4.36 12.58 -17.76
N GLY A 8 -5.31 12.11 -16.97
CA GLY A 8 -6.42 12.90 -16.44
C GLY A 8 -6.66 12.58 -14.96
N SER A 9 -7.42 13.42 -14.28
CA SER A 9 -7.76 13.25 -12.87
C SER A 9 -9.17 13.76 -12.56
N GLY A 10 -9.82 13.10 -11.61
CA GLY A 10 -11.13 13.48 -11.09
C GLY A 10 -11.19 13.22 -9.60
N VAL A 11 -11.76 14.17 -8.86
CA VAL A 11 -11.90 14.08 -7.40
C VAL A 11 -13.36 14.32 -7.06
N VAL A 12 -14.00 13.32 -6.46
CA VAL A 12 -15.39 13.40 -6.03
C VAL A 12 -15.48 12.87 -4.61
N PRO A 13 -16.01 13.65 -3.65
CA PRO A 13 -16.28 13.15 -2.31
C PRO A 13 -17.28 11.99 -2.37
N PHE A 14 -17.00 10.92 -1.63
CA PHE A 14 -17.85 9.73 -1.61
C PHE A 14 -18.11 9.26 -0.19
N TYR A 15 -19.37 8.92 0.10
CA TYR A 15 -19.78 8.42 1.42
C TYR A 15 -20.24 6.96 1.35
N TYR A 16 -19.40 6.07 1.85
CA TYR A 16 -19.73 4.64 2.00
C TYR A 16 -20.60 4.42 3.24
N SER A 17 -21.91 4.64 3.10
CA SER A 17 -22.87 4.35 4.18
C SER A 17 -22.87 2.85 4.50
N PRO A 18 -22.64 2.43 5.76
CA PRO A 18 -22.67 1.01 6.12
C PRO A 18 -24.01 0.35 5.83
N LYS A 19 -25.13 1.08 5.91
CA LYS A 19 -26.47 0.54 5.58
C LYS A 19 -26.81 0.63 4.09
N GLY A 20 -25.91 1.17 3.26
CA GLY A 20 -26.06 1.18 1.81
C GLY A 20 -25.88 -0.24 1.23
N PRO A 21 -26.81 -0.75 0.42
CA PRO A 21 -26.76 -2.12 -0.10
C PRO A 21 -25.51 -2.39 -0.94
N VAL A 22 -25.15 -1.47 -1.84
CA VAL A 22 -23.98 -1.62 -2.72
C VAL A 22 -22.67 -1.59 -1.93
N TYR A 23 -22.51 -0.62 -1.03
CA TYR A 23 -21.30 -0.44 -0.24
C TYR A 23 -21.04 -1.59 0.73
N SER A 24 -22.13 -2.17 1.28
CA SER A 24 -22.06 -3.37 2.11
C SER A 24 -21.51 -4.56 1.34
N VAL A 25 -21.93 -4.73 0.07
CA VAL A 25 -21.42 -5.79 -0.80
C VAL A 25 -19.96 -5.52 -1.18
N GLN A 26 -19.58 -4.28 -1.49
CA GLN A 26 -18.18 -3.93 -1.77
C GLN A 26 -17.25 -4.22 -0.58
N TRP A 27 -17.68 -3.88 0.65
CA TRP A 27 -16.98 -4.25 1.88
C TRP A 27 -16.78 -5.77 1.99
N ALA A 28 -17.84 -6.54 1.72
CA ALA A 28 -17.78 -7.99 1.80
C ALA A 28 -16.88 -8.62 0.73
N ILE A 29 -16.94 -8.12 -0.51
CA ILE A 29 -16.06 -8.55 -1.62
C ILE A 29 -14.58 -8.34 -1.24
N GLY A 30 -14.25 -7.18 -0.64
CA GLY A 30 -12.89 -6.90 -0.20
C GLY A 30 -12.38 -7.95 0.80
N LEU A 31 -13.20 -8.35 1.77
CA LEU A 31 -12.85 -9.39 2.74
C LEU A 31 -12.79 -10.78 2.10
N ASP A 32 -13.72 -11.12 1.19
CA ASP A 32 -13.74 -12.41 0.51
C ASP A 32 -12.48 -12.64 -0.32
N ILE A 33 -11.92 -11.61 -0.96
CA ILE A 33 -10.65 -11.71 -1.68
C ILE A 33 -9.54 -12.20 -0.74
N PHE A 34 -9.41 -11.61 0.46
CA PHE A 34 -8.40 -12.04 1.42
C PHE A 34 -8.70 -13.44 1.98
N LEU A 35 -9.96 -13.71 2.35
CA LEU A 35 -10.32 -14.95 3.03
C LEU A 35 -10.26 -16.18 2.12
N ASN A 36 -10.47 -16.01 0.80
CA ASN A 36 -10.51 -17.11 -0.16
C ASN A 36 -9.28 -17.19 -1.08
N THR A 37 -8.29 -16.31 -0.91
CA THR A 37 -7.05 -16.35 -1.71
C THR A 37 -5.85 -16.77 -0.85
N ASP A 38 -4.84 -17.32 -1.51
CA ASP A 38 -3.51 -17.55 -0.94
C ASP A 38 -2.90 -16.21 -0.44
N PRO A 39 -2.55 -16.09 0.86
CA PRO A 39 -1.93 -14.90 1.42
C PRO A 39 -0.66 -14.44 0.71
N ASN A 40 0.06 -15.31 -0.01
CA ASN A 40 1.26 -14.91 -0.75
C ASN A 40 0.96 -14.13 -2.03
N LYS A 41 -0.31 -14.05 -2.45
CA LYS A 41 -0.75 -13.44 -3.71
C LYS A 41 -1.58 -12.17 -3.52
N VAL A 42 -1.75 -11.72 -2.28
CA VAL A 42 -2.59 -10.54 -1.94
C VAL A 42 -1.82 -9.54 -1.11
N ILE A 43 -2.20 -8.27 -1.25
CA ILE A 43 -1.61 -7.13 -0.55
C ILE A 43 -2.74 -6.31 0.06
N LEU A 44 -2.58 -5.89 1.31
CA LEU A 44 -3.54 -5.01 1.98
C LEU A 44 -3.43 -3.59 1.44
N ALA A 45 -4.51 -3.11 0.83
CA ALA A 45 -4.66 -1.73 0.38
C ALA A 45 -6.11 -1.28 0.51
N THR A 46 -6.32 0.02 0.67
CA THR A 46 -7.64 0.66 0.60
C THR A 46 -7.76 1.58 -0.59
N ASP A 47 -6.78 1.55 -1.51
CA ASP A 47 -6.65 2.55 -2.57
C ASP A 47 -6.82 3.97 -2.00
N ASN A 48 -6.01 4.29 -0.99
CA ASN A 48 -6.24 5.46 -0.15
C ASN A 48 -6.24 6.76 -0.99
N PRO A 49 -7.27 7.63 -0.89
CA PRO A 49 -8.42 7.57 0.03
C PRO A 49 -9.71 6.95 -0.55
N ASN A 50 -9.72 6.47 -1.80
CA ASN A 50 -10.89 6.01 -2.56
C ASN A 50 -11.70 4.93 -1.83
N GLY A 51 -11.08 3.81 -1.45
CA GLY A 51 -11.75 2.75 -0.68
C GLY A 51 -11.80 3.02 0.83
N GLY A 52 -11.14 4.09 1.29
CA GLY A 52 -11.10 4.52 2.68
C GLY A 52 -9.71 4.97 3.14
N PRO A 53 -9.61 5.72 4.24
CA PRO A 53 -8.34 6.25 4.71
C PRO A 53 -7.42 5.13 5.24
N PHE A 54 -6.13 5.21 4.94
CA PHE A 54 -5.11 4.21 5.34
C PHE A 54 -5.06 3.98 6.87
N THR A 55 -5.51 4.94 7.68
CA THR A 55 -5.66 4.82 9.14
C THR A 55 -6.65 3.73 9.56
N ARG A 56 -7.43 3.17 8.63
CA ARG A 56 -8.36 2.05 8.85
C ARG A 56 -7.74 0.67 8.61
N PHE A 57 -6.47 0.57 8.22
CA PHE A 57 -5.80 -0.73 8.09
C PHE A 57 -5.92 -1.57 9.38
N SER A 58 -5.81 -0.95 10.56
CA SER A 58 -5.96 -1.68 11.83
C SER A 58 -7.33 -2.34 11.99
N ARG A 59 -8.40 -1.72 11.48
CA ARG A 59 -9.75 -2.30 11.48
C ARG A 59 -9.88 -3.44 10.48
N ILE A 60 -9.27 -3.31 9.29
CA ILE A 60 -9.31 -4.37 8.29
C ILE A 60 -8.55 -5.59 8.81
N ILE A 61 -7.39 -5.38 9.43
CA ILE A 61 -6.64 -6.44 10.13
C ILE A 61 -7.54 -7.12 11.17
N ALA A 62 -8.24 -6.36 12.01
CA ALA A 62 -9.16 -6.91 13.00
C ALA A 62 -10.31 -7.72 12.36
N TRP A 63 -10.86 -7.31 11.22
CA TRP A 63 -11.85 -8.11 10.48
C TRP A 63 -11.27 -9.42 9.93
N LEU A 64 -10.04 -9.39 9.40
CA LEU A 64 -9.39 -10.59 8.87
C LEU A 64 -9.03 -11.59 9.98
N MET A 65 -8.66 -11.08 11.15
CA MET A 65 -8.24 -11.89 12.31
C MET A 65 -9.39 -12.35 13.21
N SER A 66 -10.61 -11.81 13.07
CA SER A 66 -11.73 -12.14 13.95
C SER A 66 -13.03 -12.35 13.18
N LYS A 67 -13.45 -13.62 13.05
CA LYS A 67 -14.76 -14.00 12.50
C LYS A 67 -15.88 -13.39 13.34
N LYS A 68 -15.76 -13.41 14.67
CA LYS A 68 -16.71 -12.79 15.59
C LYS A 68 -16.93 -11.30 15.26
N TYR A 69 -15.87 -10.59 14.88
CA TYR A 69 -15.99 -9.18 14.50
C TYR A 69 -16.66 -9.00 13.13
N ARG A 70 -16.35 -9.87 12.15
CA ARG A 70 -17.06 -9.89 10.86
C ARG A 70 -18.55 -10.17 11.05
N ASP A 71 -18.90 -11.15 11.89
CA ASP A 71 -20.29 -11.52 12.19
C ASP A 71 -21.05 -10.36 12.84
N TYR A 72 -20.45 -9.67 13.81
CA TYR A 72 -21.02 -8.46 14.38
C TYR A 72 -21.30 -7.39 13.29
N TRP A 73 -20.36 -7.18 12.37
CA TRP A 73 -20.55 -6.23 11.29
C TRP A 73 -21.68 -6.65 10.36
N LEU A 74 -21.73 -7.92 9.95
CA LEU A 74 -22.77 -8.49 9.10
C LEU A 74 -24.17 -8.36 9.68
N ASN A 75 -24.33 -8.57 10.99
CA ASN A 75 -25.62 -8.56 11.66
C ASN A 75 -26.05 -7.14 12.06
N GLU A 76 -25.13 -6.32 12.56
CA GLU A 76 -25.48 -5.05 13.22
C GLU A 76 -25.16 -3.82 12.37
N ARG A 77 -24.08 -3.84 11.59
CA ARG A 77 -23.50 -2.64 10.98
C ARG A 77 -23.87 -2.47 9.52
N VAL A 78 -23.73 -3.52 8.72
CA VAL A 78 -23.90 -3.42 7.27
C VAL A 78 -25.34 -3.74 6.84
N HIS A 79 -25.64 -3.50 5.56
CA HIS A 79 -26.89 -3.95 4.94
C HIS A 79 -26.87 -5.47 4.74
N LYS A 80 -28.03 -6.12 4.88
CA LYS A 80 -28.21 -7.58 4.73
C LYS A 80 -27.72 -8.16 3.39
N TRP A 81 -27.53 -7.32 2.37
CA TRP A 81 -26.96 -7.73 1.08
C TRP A 81 -25.53 -8.22 1.18
N ALA A 82 -24.73 -7.72 2.14
CA ALA A 82 -23.39 -8.27 2.37
C ALA A 82 -23.48 -9.78 2.61
N LYS A 83 -24.30 -10.21 3.58
CA LYS A 83 -24.51 -11.63 3.88
C LYS A 83 -25.17 -12.40 2.73
N ALA A 84 -26.15 -11.80 2.05
CA ALA A 84 -26.92 -12.49 1.02
C ALA A 84 -26.22 -12.62 -0.35
N ARG A 85 -25.13 -11.87 -0.59
CA ARG A 85 -24.48 -11.76 -1.91
C ARG A 85 -22.96 -11.94 -1.86
N SER A 86 -22.44 -12.48 -0.76
CA SER A 86 -21.03 -12.80 -0.61
C SER A 86 -20.87 -14.03 0.29
N SER A 87 -19.66 -14.57 0.36
CA SER A 87 -19.32 -15.74 1.19
C SER A 87 -18.73 -15.37 2.55
N VAL A 88 -18.58 -14.07 2.85
CA VAL A 88 -17.83 -13.59 4.02
C VAL A 88 -18.41 -14.08 5.35
N GLY A 89 -19.72 -14.31 5.40
CA GLY A 89 -20.43 -14.81 6.59
C GLY A 89 -20.29 -16.32 6.82
N ASP A 90 -20.01 -17.07 5.75
CA ASP A 90 -19.86 -18.53 5.78
C ASP A 90 -18.39 -18.95 5.95
N CYS A 91 -17.46 -18.00 5.82
CA CYS A 91 -16.04 -18.25 5.97
C CYS A 91 -15.58 -18.17 7.44
N ASP A 92 -15.22 -19.32 8.01
CA ASP A 92 -14.69 -19.45 9.37
C ASP A 92 -13.20 -19.08 9.49
N ARG A 93 -12.51 -18.84 8.38
CA ARG A 93 -11.06 -18.56 8.37
C ARG A 93 -10.74 -17.28 9.13
N GLU A 94 -9.71 -17.34 9.95
CA GLU A 94 -9.09 -16.19 10.62
C GLU A 94 -7.62 -16.11 10.22
N TYR A 95 -7.18 -14.91 9.86
CA TYR A 95 -5.77 -14.67 9.54
C TYR A 95 -4.91 -14.76 10.81
N THR A 96 -3.76 -15.39 10.67
CA THR A 96 -2.69 -15.37 11.68
C THR A 96 -1.87 -14.08 11.61
N MET A 97 -1.16 -13.73 12.69
CA MET A 97 -0.21 -12.61 12.68
C MET A 97 0.84 -12.74 11.56
N TYR A 98 1.25 -13.96 11.22
CA TYR A 98 2.19 -14.22 10.14
C TYR A 98 1.59 -13.89 8.76
N GLU A 99 0.34 -14.28 8.51
CA GLU A 99 -0.35 -13.89 7.27
C GLU A 99 -0.57 -12.38 7.19
N ILE A 100 -0.86 -11.71 8.31
CA ILE A 100 -0.93 -10.24 8.36
C ILE A 100 0.42 -9.61 8.00
N ALA A 101 1.53 -10.12 8.54
CA ALA A 101 2.87 -9.64 8.19
C ALA A 101 3.18 -9.83 6.69
N LYS A 102 2.71 -10.93 6.07
CA LYS A 102 2.87 -11.14 4.63
C LYS A 102 2.15 -10.09 3.80
N ILE A 103 0.84 -9.93 4.01
CA ILE A 103 0.01 -9.06 3.16
C ILE A 103 0.28 -7.57 3.40
N THR A 104 0.89 -7.21 4.53
CA THR A 104 1.21 -5.83 4.87
C THR A 104 2.67 -5.45 4.65
N ARG A 105 3.61 -6.40 4.57
CA ARG A 105 5.06 -6.13 4.47
C ARG A 105 5.75 -6.97 3.40
N ALA A 106 5.79 -8.29 3.59
CA ALA A 106 6.66 -9.15 2.78
C ALA A 106 6.26 -9.16 1.30
N ASN A 107 4.95 -9.29 1.01
CA ASN A 107 4.48 -9.34 -0.38
C ASN A 107 4.68 -8.01 -1.10
N GLN A 108 4.47 -6.89 -0.41
CA GLN A 108 4.69 -5.54 -0.96
C GLN A 108 6.16 -5.33 -1.30
N ALA A 109 7.08 -5.65 -0.38
CA ALA A 109 8.51 -5.53 -0.65
C ALA A 109 8.96 -6.43 -1.80
N LYS A 110 8.43 -7.66 -1.89
CA LYS A 110 8.75 -8.59 -2.97
C LYS A 110 8.29 -8.09 -4.33
N VAL A 111 7.02 -7.67 -4.47
CA VAL A 111 6.49 -7.23 -5.77
C VAL A 111 7.14 -5.93 -6.26
N LEU A 112 7.60 -5.07 -5.34
CA LEU A 112 8.33 -3.86 -5.65
C LEU A 112 9.83 -4.07 -5.90
N GLY A 113 10.35 -5.31 -5.80
CA GLY A 113 11.78 -5.60 -5.97
C GLY A 113 12.67 -5.15 -4.80
N LEU A 114 12.07 -4.85 -3.64
CA LEU A 114 12.75 -4.34 -2.45
C LEU A 114 13.03 -5.42 -1.39
N SER A 115 12.70 -6.69 -1.66
CA SER A 115 12.75 -7.77 -0.67
C SER A 115 14.16 -8.18 -0.23
N LEU A 116 15.22 -7.67 -0.87
CA LEU A 116 16.59 -7.88 -0.41
C LEU A 116 16.89 -7.12 0.89
N GLU A 117 16.15 -6.03 1.15
CA GLU A 117 16.44 -5.12 2.24
C GLU A 117 15.20 -4.65 3.03
N ARG A 118 14.00 -4.89 2.51
CA ARG A 118 12.72 -4.47 3.10
C ARG A 118 11.74 -5.62 3.19
N GLY A 119 10.80 -5.51 4.12
CA GLY A 119 9.73 -6.50 4.29
C GLY A 119 10.15 -7.76 5.04
N HIS A 120 11.35 -7.81 5.60
CA HIS A 120 11.85 -8.89 6.47
C HIS A 120 12.71 -8.32 7.62
N LEU A 121 13.00 -9.16 8.61
CA LEU A 121 13.85 -8.85 9.79
C LEU A 121 15.18 -9.62 9.80
N GLY A 122 15.49 -10.34 8.71
CA GLY A 122 16.78 -11.05 8.55
C GLY A 122 17.99 -10.12 8.47
N VAL A 123 19.18 -10.65 8.74
CA VAL A 123 20.46 -9.93 8.64
C VAL A 123 20.61 -9.34 7.23
N GLY A 124 21.00 -8.07 7.15
CA GLY A 124 21.11 -7.31 5.90
C GLY A 124 19.89 -6.44 5.59
N ALA A 125 18.76 -6.62 6.29
CA ALA A 125 17.62 -5.72 6.18
C ALA A 125 17.93 -4.32 6.71
N ILE A 126 17.27 -3.31 6.14
CA ILE A 126 17.18 -2.00 6.77
C ILE A 126 16.39 -2.14 8.07
N ALA A 127 16.86 -1.49 9.14
CA ALA A 127 16.25 -1.50 10.46
C ALA A 127 14.95 -0.67 10.55
N ASP A 128 14.00 -1.00 9.69
CA ASP A 128 12.62 -0.50 9.68
C ASP A 128 11.72 -1.52 10.39
N ILE A 129 11.46 -1.27 11.67
CA ILE A 129 10.86 -2.26 12.58
C ILE A 129 9.65 -1.65 13.26
N ALA A 130 8.51 -2.34 13.22
CA ALA A 130 7.32 -1.98 13.99
C ALA A 130 7.11 -2.99 15.12
N VAL A 131 7.00 -2.51 16.35
CA VAL A 131 6.71 -3.30 17.55
C VAL A 131 5.31 -2.95 18.03
N TYR A 132 4.45 -3.96 18.14
CA TYR A 132 3.08 -3.82 18.62
C TYR A 132 2.94 -4.47 19.99
N ASP A 133 2.25 -3.80 20.91
CA ASP A 133 1.97 -4.32 22.25
C ASP A 133 0.72 -5.21 22.19
N ILE A 134 0.92 -6.45 21.73
CA ILE A 134 -0.15 -7.42 21.56
C ILE A 134 0.39 -8.84 21.71
N ASN A 135 -0.38 -9.69 22.39
CA ASN A 135 -0.10 -11.12 22.42
C ASN A 135 -0.36 -11.70 21.01
N PRO A 136 0.58 -12.47 20.42
CA PRO A 136 0.36 -13.12 19.12
C PRO A 136 -0.90 -14.01 19.04
N GLU A 137 -1.40 -14.50 20.18
CA GLU A 137 -2.61 -15.33 20.30
C GLU A 137 -3.88 -14.53 20.65
N GLU A 138 -3.81 -13.19 20.66
CA GLU A 138 -4.97 -12.33 20.92
C GLU A 138 -6.08 -12.56 19.87
N LYS A 139 -7.33 -12.62 20.36
CA LYS A 139 -8.54 -12.87 19.54
C LYS A 139 -9.58 -11.76 19.65
N ASP A 140 -9.46 -10.86 20.62
CA ASP A 140 -10.36 -9.72 20.75
C ASP A 140 -10.04 -8.67 19.69
N ALA A 141 -11.00 -8.46 18.79
CA ALA A 141 -10.85 -7.56 17.67
C ALA A 141 -10.63 -6.09 18.05
N ASN A 142 -11.15 -5.63 19.20
CA ASN A 142 -10.93 -4.26 19.65
C ASN A 142 -9.49 -4.08 20.16
N ILE A 143 -8.94 -5.10 20.83
CA ILE A 143 -7.54 -5.11 21.26
C ILE A 143 -6.63 -5.13 20.02
N ILE A 144 -6.92 -6.01 19.05
CA ILE A 144 -6.20 -6.07 17.76
C ILE A 144 -6.25 -4.72 17.03
N GLU A 145 -7.45 -4.15 16.81
CA GLU A 145 -7.63 -2.87 16.11
C GLU A 145 -6.86 -1.74 16.83
N ARG A 146 -6.82 -1.75 18.16
CA ARG A 146 -6.11 -0.74 18.96
C ARG A 146 -4.59 -0.91 18.85
N ALA A 147 -4.07 -2.13 19.01
CA ALA A 147 -2.64 -2.39 18.98
C ALA A 147 -2.04 -2.03 17.61
N PHE A 148 -2.68 -2.44 16.51
CA PHE A 148 -2.19 -2.09 15.16
C PHE A 148 -2.36 -0.61 14.83
N ARG A 149 -3.24 0.12 15.51
CA ARG A 149 -3.41 1.57 15.34
C ARG A 149 -2.31 2.37 16.05
N TYR A 150 -1.82 1.87 17.18
CA TYR A 150 -0.85 2.57 18.03
C TYR A 150 0.34 1.64 18.31
N ALA A 151 1.34 1.68 17.43
CA ALA A 151 2.58 0.94 17.62
C ALA A 151 3.26 1.34 18.94
N LYS A 152 3.80 0.36 19.67
CA LYS A 152 4.57 0.58 20.88
C LYS A 152 5.88 1.29 20.55
N TYR A 153 6.56 0.79 19.52
CA TYR A 153 7.75 1.42 18.94
C TYR A 153 7.72 1.29 17.43
N THR A 154 8.19 2.34 16.74
CA THR A 154 8.55 2.25 15.33
C THR A 154 9.97 2.74 15.16
N PHE A 155 10.80 1.91 14.55
CA PHE A 155 12.15 2.23 14.14
C PHE A 155 12.15 2.50 12.64
N LYS A 156 12.86 3.53 12.23
CA LYS A 156 13.14 3.85 10.83
C LYS A 156 14.64 4.04 10.70
N ASN A 157 15.30 3.25 9.86
CA ASN A 157 16.77 3.20 9.75
C ASN A 157 17.47 3.03 11.12
N GLY A 158 16.89 2.25 12.03
CA GLY A 158 17.43 2.03 13.38
C GLY A 158 17.12 3.11 14.41
N GLU A 159 16.52 4.23 13.99
CA GLU A 159 16.14 5.34 14.86
C GLU A 159 14.69 5.22 15.34
N ILE A 160 14.46 5.40 16.64
CA ILE A 160 13.09 5.40 17.19
C ILE A 160 12.37 6.67 16.72
N VAL A 161 11.32 6.50 15.92
CA VAL A 161 10.47 7.60 15.40
C VAL A 161 9.09 7.64 16.05
N VAL A 162 8.60 6.50 16.57
CA VAL A 162 7.37 6.41 17.35
C VAL A 162 7.64 5.71 18.67
N LYS A 163 7.08 6.23 19.76
CA LYS A 163 7.05 5.61 21.08
C LYS A 163 5.65 5.77 21.68
N ASP A 164 5.08 4.67 22.16
CA ASP A 164 3.76 4.62 22.81
C ASP A 164 2.66 5.30 21.96
N GLY A 165 2.64 5.00 20.64
CA GLY A 165 1.68 5.55 19.69
C GLY A 165 1.89 7.01 19.30
N SER A 166 2.93 7.69 19.82
CA SER A 166 3.23 9.10 19.53
C SER A 166 4.50 9.23 18.69
N VAL A 167 4.49 10.14 17.72
CA VAL A 167 5.70 10.50 16.97
C VAL A 167 6.64 11.26 17.90
N VAL A 168 7.88 10.77 18.05
CA VAL A 168 8.90 11.36 18.94
C VAL A 168 10.09 11.93 18.18
N LYS A 169 10.26 11.57 16.90
CA LYS A 169 11.32 12.06 16.04
C LYS A 169 10.85 12.11 14.60
N GLU A 170 11.13 13.22 13.93
CA GLU A 170 10.96 13.35 12.49
C GLU A 170 12.29 13.06 11.80
N ILE A 171 12.26 12.20 10.78
CA ILE A 171 13.41 11.95 9.91
C ILE A 171 12.94 11.93 8.46
N PHE A 172 13.85 12.26 7.55
CA PHE A 172 13.58 12.19 6.11
C PHE A 172 14.01 10.83 5.56
N GLY A 173 13.14 10.23 4.75
CA GLY A 173 13.46 9.00 4.01
C GLY A 173 14.01 9.30 2.63
N ASP A 174 14.35 8.22 1.91
CA ASP A 174 14.82 8.29 0.54
C ASP A 174 13.67 8.33 -0.47
N THR A 175 13.87 9.05 -1.57
CA THR A 175 13.06 8.93 -2.79
C THR A 175 13.70 7.86 -3.67
N ILE A 176 13.02 6.71 -3.76
CA ILE A 176 13.48 5.58 -4.56
C ILE A 176 13.01 5.77 -6.00
N HIS A 177 13.92 5.67 -6.96
CA HIS A 177 13.61 5.68 -8.39
C HIS A 177 14.39 4.58 -9.13
N VAL A 178 13.93 4.22 -10.31
CA VAL A 178 14.68 3.34 -11.22
C VAL A 178 15.63 4.15 -12.06
N ASN A 179 16.85 3.64 -12.25
CA ASN A 179 17.83 4.18 -13.17
C ASN A 179 18.08 3.14 -14.27
N VAL A 180 17.47 3.35 -15.42
CA VAL A 180 17.46 2.37 -16.51
C VAL A 180 18.51 2.75 -17.53
N LYS A 181 19.42 1.83 -17.83
CA LYS A 181 20.36 1.95 -18.94
C LYS A 181 19.81 1.21 -20.17
N ILE A 182 19.67 1.91 -21.28
CA ILE A 182 19.25 1.33 -22.56
C ILE A 182 20.35 1.45 -23.62
N ASN A 183 20.14 0.84 -24.79
CA ASN A 183 21.04 0.98 -25.93
C ASN A 183 21.16 2.45 -26.38
N GLU A 184 22.38 2.93 -26.57
CA GLU A 184 22.66 4.34 -26.91
C GLU A 184 22.07 4.80 -28.24
N GLU A 185 21.97 3.91 -29.23
CA GLU A 185 21.39 4.21 -30.54
C GLU A 185 19.87 4.37 -30.43
N LEU A 186 19.22 3.45 -29.71
CA LEU A 186 17.79 3.52 -29.39
C LEU A 186 17.44 4.77 -28.59
N GLU A 187 18.25 5.12 -27.59
CA GLU A 187 18.06 6.33 -26.79
C GLU A 187 18.15 7.59 -27.66
N LYS A 188 19.14 7.68 -28.56
CA LYS A 188 19.27 8.83 -29.47
C LYS A 188 18.08 8.97 -30.40
N GLU A 189 17.55 7.87 -30.92
CA GLU A 189 16.36 7.87 -31.76
C GLU A 189 15.12 8.33 -30.97
N LEU A 190 14.88 7.74 -29.80
CA LEU A 190 13.79 8.13 -28.89
C LEU A 190 13.85 9.63 -28.55
N MET A 191 15.04 10.14 -28.23
CA MET A 191 15.22 11.54 -27.84
C MET A 191 15.00 12.51 -28.99
N LYS A 192 15.20 12.09 -30.25
CA LYS A 192 14.85 12.91 -31.42
C LYS A 192 13.34 13.07 -31.53
N ASP A 193 12.61 11.97 -31.42
CA ASP A 193 11.14 11.96 -31.51
C ASP A 193 10.49 12.71 -30.34
N LEU A 194 11.01 12.53 -29.13
CA LEU A 194 10.56 13.27 -27.94
C LEU A 194 10.76 14.77 -28.14
N LYS A 195 11.92 15.22 -28.62
CA LYS A 195 12.18 16.66 -28.89
C LYS A 195 11.19 17.24 -29.90
N GLU A 196 10.84 16.48 -30.94
CA GLU A 196 9.85 16.92 -31.93
C GLU A 196 8.45 17.03 -31.31
N ARG A 197 8.02 16.02 -30.54
CA ARG A 197 6.73 16.03 -29.85
C ARG A 197 6.62 17.16 -28.82
N PHE A 198 7.65 17.40 -28.02
CA PHE A 198 7.67 18.51 -27.06
C PHE A 198 7.51 19.87 -27.76
N ARG A 199 8.15 20.06 -28.92
CA ARG A 199 8.02 21.32 -29.68
C ARG A 199 6.64 21.53 -30.29
N ARG A 200 5.96 20.45 -30.71
CA ARG A 200 4.68 20.54 -31.43
C ARG A 200 3.48 20.50 -30.50
N ASP A 201 3.52 19.64 -29.49
CA ASP A 201 2.34 19.18 -28.77
C ASP A 201 2.34 19.56 -27.27
N TYR A 202 3.50 19.84 -26.65
CA TYR A 202 3.58 20.27 -25.25
C TYR A 202 3.56 21.80 -25.11
N THR A 203 3.10 22.28 -23.95
CA THR A 203 3.05 23.70 -23.58
C THR A 203 4.28 24.16 -22.80
N VAL A 204 5.20 23.25 -22.45
CA VAL A 204 6.48 23.54 -21.79
C VAL A 204 7.68 23.15 -22.65
N GLN A 205 8.81 23.83 -22.44
CA GLN A 205 10.08 23.44 -23.06
C GLN A 205 10.60 22.15 -22.43
N MET A 206 11.12 21.24 -23.27
CA MET A 206 11.62 19.94 -22.85
C MET A 206 12.73 20.06 -21.78
N GLU A 207 13.55 21.11 -21.85
CA GLU A 207 14.65 21.35 -20.91
C GLU A 207 14.17 21.64 -19.48
N ASN A 208 12.92 22.10 -19.31
CA ASN A 208 12.32 22.42 -18.02
C ASN A 208 11.41 21.30 -17.49
N TYR A 209 11.24 20.21 -18.24
CA TYR A 209 10.36 19.10 -17.88
C TYR A 209 10.98 18.13 -16.86
N PRO A 210 12.29 17.76 -16.94
CA PRO A 210 12.90 16.87 -15.95
C PRO A 210 12.82 17.41 -14.51
N VAL A 211 12.60 16.50 -13.56
CA VAL A 211 12.63 16.79 -12.13
C VAL A 211 14.08 17.06 -11.71
N SER A 212 14.34 18.22 -11.12
CA SER A 212 15.67 18.60 -10.61
C SER A 212 16.06 17.79 -9.37
N ASP A 213 17.35 17.47 -9.24
CA ASP A 213 17.93 16.76 -8.10
C ASP A 213 17.65 17.45 -6.75
N GLU A 214 17.51 18.78 -6.75
CA GLU A 214 17.25 19.57 -5.54
C GLU A 214 15.87 19.31 -4.92
N LEU A 215 14.94 18.70 -5.67
CA LEU A 215 13.57 18.45 -5.22
C LEU A 215 13.43 17.27 -4.27
N ALA A 216 14.45 16.41 -4.14
CA ALA A 216 14.49 15.39 -3.11
C ALA A 216 15.71 15.57 -2.19
N ARG A 217 15.52 15.26 -0.91
CA ARG A 217 16.61 15.32 0.09
C ARG A 217 17.61 14.18 -0.05
N SER A 218 17.15 13.04 -0.56
CA SER A 218 17.95 11.83 -0.74
C SER A 218 17.35 11.05 -1.90
N TRP A 219 18.13 10.86 -2.96
CA TRP A 219 17.78 10.00 -4.08
C TRP A 219 18.40 8.63 -3.89
N ARG A 220 17.62 7.59 -4.14
CA ARG A 220 18.10 6.22 -4.14
C ARG A 220 17.74 5.54 -5.44
N SER A 221 18.75 5.25 -6.26
CA SER A 221 18.57 4.55 -7.51
C SER A 221 18.47 3.04 -7.30
N ILE A 222 17.65 2.41 -8.13
CA ILE A 222 17.69 0.98 -8.43
C ILE A 222 18.16 0.89 -9.88
N ASP A 223 19.41 0.46 -10.07
CA ASP A 223 20.01 0.35 -11.39
C ASP A 223 19.46 -0.87 -12.13
N ILE A 224 19.01 -0.66 -13.37
CA ILE A 224 18.47 -1.68 -14.25
C ILE A 224 19.23 -1.60 -15.58
N ASP A 225 19.93 -2.68 -15.92
CA ASP A 225 20.56 -2.81 -17.23
C ASP A 225 19.56 -3.43 -18.23
N ALA A 226 19.17 -2.65 -19.23
CA ALA A 226 18.23 -2.99 -20.28
C ALA A 226 18.84 -2.76 -21.67
N THR A 227 20.18 -2.78 -21.80
CA THR A 227 20.85 -2.57 -23.09
C THR A 227 20.57 -3.67 -24.11
N ASP A 228 20.13 -4.84 -23.65
CA ASP A 228 19.81 -6.00 -24.48
C ASP A 228 18.39 -5.97 -25.06
N ILE A 229 17.58 -4.97 -24.72
CA ILE A 229 16.25 -4.76 -25.33
C ILE A 229 16.47 -4.23 -26.75
N ASN A 230 16.19 -5.09 -27.74
CA ASN A 230 16.13 -4.74 -29.16
C ASN A 230 14.80 -4.07 -29.52
#